data_AF-X1BDT2-F1
#
_entry.id   AF-X1BDT2-F1
#
_cell.length_a   1.000
_cell.length_b   1.000
_cell.length_c   1.000
_cell.angle_alpha   90.00
_cell.angle_beta   90.00
_cell.angle_gamma   90.00
#
_symmetry.space_group_name_H-M   'P 1'
#
loop_
_entity.id
_entity.type
_entity.pdbx_description
1 polymer ?
#
loop_
_entity_poly.entity_id
_entity_poly.type
_entity_poly.pdbx_seq_one_letter_code
_entity_poly.pdbx_strand_id
1 'polypeptide(L)' 'EGVIRENDIISIGEIINGNISGRTSDSEITVFKSVGISAQDVAVGKLVYDRALKEGIGQDIDF' A
#
# COMPACT_ATOMS: atom_id res chain seq x y z
N GLU A 1 31.67 2.08 6.20
CA GLU A 1 30.63 2.71 5.37
C GLU A 1 29.86 1.64 4.61
N GLY A 2 28.57 1.86 4.35
CA GLY A 2 27.67 0.92 3.62
C GLY A 2 27.31 1.42 2.22
N VAL A 3 26.83 0.50 1.37
CA VAL A 3 26.56 0.74 -0.07
C VAL A 3 25.28 1.54 -0.33
N ILE A 4 24.31 1.52 0.59
CA ILE A 4 23.00 2.19 0.47
C ILE A 4 22.77 3.08 1.70
N ARG A 5 22.15 4.24 1.49
CA ARG A 5 21.76 5.24 2.50
C ARG A 5 20.24 5.39 2.55
N GLU A 6 19.72 5.99 3.62
CA GLU A 6 18.29 6.21 3.80
C GLU A 6 17.67 7.04 2.65
N ASN A 7 18.37 8.09 2.21
CA ASN A 7 17.92 8.96 1.12
C ASN A 7 17.94 8.29 -0.27
N ASP A 8 18.50 7.08 -0.39
CA ASP A 8 18.42 6.29 -1.63
C ASP A 8 17.07 5.54 -1.73
N ILE A 9 16.27 5.53 -0.65
CA ILE A 9 14.98 4.83 -0.57
C ILE A 9 13.84 5.84 -0.72
N ILE A 10 12.95 5.57 -1.67
CA ILE A 10 11.73 6.35 -1.89
C ILE A 10 10.55 5.58 -1.30
N SER A 11 9.68 6.29 -0.55
CA SER A 11 8.44 5.69 -0.06
C SER A 11 7.43 5.52 -1.21
N ILE A 12 6.68 4.42 -1.21
CA ILE A 12 5.63 4.21 -2.22
C ILE A 12 4.53 5.27 -2.15
N GLY A 13 4.31 5.87 -0.97
CA GLY A 13 3.34 6.96 -0.78
C GLY A 13 3.70 8.23 -1.55
N GLU A 14 4.98 8.58 -1.62
CA GLU A 14 5.44 9.74 -2.41
C GLU A 14 5.15 9.56 -3.91
N ILE A 15 5.25 8.32 -4.41
CA ILE A 15 4.91 8.00 -5.80
C ILE A 15 3.40 8.03 -6.01
N ILE A 16 2.61 7.42 -5.12
CA ILE A 16 1.14 7.39 -5.21
C ILE A 16 0.55 8.81 -5.18
N ASN A 17 1.11 9.68 -4.35
CA ASN A 17 0.66 11.07 -4.22
C ASN A 17 1.17 11.98 -5.36
N GLY A 18 2.05 11.48 -6.23
CA GLY A 18 2.63 12.25 -7.34
C GLY A 18 3.73 13.23 -6.94
N ASN A 19 4.25 13.14 -5.70
CA ASN A 19 5.33 13.98 -5.23
C ASN A 19 6.67 13.62 -5.88
N ILE A 20 6.87 12.33 -6.19
CA ILE A 20 8.06 11.80 -6.85
C ILE A 20 7.64 10.90 -8.01
N SER A 21 8.33 11.00 -9.16
CA SER A 21 8.09 10.10 -10.29
C SER A 21 8.52 8.68 -9.95
N GLY A 22 7.75 7.69 -10.41
CA GLY A 22 8.14 6.28 -10.37
C GLY A 22 9.21 5.95 -11.42
N ARG A 23 9.14 4.75 -12.00
CA ARG A 23 9.97 4.37 -13.15
C ARG A 23 9.77 5.33 -14.32
N THR A 24 10.87 5.81 -14.92
CA THR A 24 10.85 6.77 -16.02
C THR A 24 11.45 6.24 -17.32
N SER A 25 12.14 5.10 -17.29
CA SER A 25 12.66 4.46 -18.50
C SER A 25 12.71 2.93 -18.42
N ASP A 26 12.81 2.30 -19.59
CA ASP A 26 12.88 0.83 -19.72
C ASP A 26 14.23 0.25 -19.29
N SER A 27 15.29 1.07 -19.24
CA SER A 27 16.63 0.65 -18.81
C SER A 27 16.82 0.62 -17.31
N GLU A 28 15.92 1.26 -16.54
CA GLU A 28 15.99 1.26 -15.07
C GLU A 28 15.72 -0.14 -14.50
N ILE A 29 16.35 -0.48 -13.38
CA ILE A 29 15.96 -1.63 -12.56
C ILE A 29 15.33 -1.07 -11.28
N THR A 30 14.07 -1.42 -11.03
CA THR A 30 13.32 -0.93 -9.85
C THR A 30 13.06 -2.08 -8.91
N VAL A 31 13.35 -1.88 -7.62
CA VAL A 31 13.06 -2.85 -6.56
C VAL A 31 11.99 -2.24 -5.65
N PHE A 32 10.83 -2.89 -5.59
CA PHE A 32 9.85 -2.61 -4.56
C PHE A 32 10.06 -3.59 -3.39
N LYS A 33 10.21 -3.05 -2.18
CA LYS A 33 10.31 -3.84 -0.96
C LYS A 33 9.26 -3.36 0.05
N SER A 34 8.52 -4.32 0.59
CA SER A 34 7.57 -4.10 1.69
C SER A 34 7.79 -5.12 2.81
N VAL A 35 7.40 -4.73 4.02
CA VAL A 35 7.30 -5.60 5.21
C VAL A 35 5.85 -5.79 5.68
N GLY A 36 4.88 -5.12 5.03
CA GLY A 36 3.48 -5.04 5.45
C GLY A 36 3.20 -3.82 6.35
N ILE A 37 2.00 -3.23 6.22
CA ILE A 37 1.54 -2.08 7.02
C ILE A 37 0.11 -2.36 7.47
N SER A 38 -0.13 -2.44 8.78
CA SER A 38 -1.45 -2.78 9.35
C SER A 38 -2.58 -1.82 8.93
N ALA A 39 -2.26 -0.55 8.68
CA ALA A 39 -3.22 0.42 8.17
C ALA A 39 -3.81 0.01 6.81
N GLN A 40 -3.03 -0.68 5.97
CA GLN A 40 -3.49 -1.20 4.67
C GLN A 40 -4.53 -2.31 4.88
N ASP A 41 -4.30 -3.19 5.85
CA ASP A 41 -5.24 -4.27 6.18
C ASP A 41 -6.58 -3.71 6.68
N VAL A 42 -6.54 -2.72 7.58
CA VAL A 42 -7.76 -2.07 8.11
C VAL A 42 -8.51 -1.32 7.01
N ALA A 43 -7.81 -0.60 6.12
CA ALA A 43 -8.43 0.11 5.01
C ALA A 43 -9.17 -0.84 4.06
N VAL A 44 -8.55 -1.97 3.71
CA VAL A 44 -9.18 -3.02 2.88
C VAL A 44 -10.34 -3.66 3.63
N GLY A 45 -10.16 -3.97 4.92
CA GLY A 45 -11.22 -4.53 5.77
C GLY A 45 -12.47 -3.66 5.80
N LYS A 46 -12.31 -2.34 5.98
CA LYS A 46 -13.43 -1.40 5.93
C LYS A 46 -14.10 -1.35 4.56
N LEU A 47 -13.31 -1.34 3.48
CA LEU A 47 -13.84 -1.33 2.12
C LEU A 47 -14.70 -2.57 1.82
N VAL A 48 -14.21 -3.75 2.19
CA VAL A 48 -14.93 -5.02 2.01
C VAL A 48 -16.17 -5.07 2.90
N TYR A 49 -16.05 -4.64 4.16
CA TYR A 49 -17.17 -4.59 5.09
C TYR A 49 -18.30 -3.68 4.60
N ASP A 50 -17.98 -2.48 4.13
CA ASP A 50 -18.97 -1.54 3.59
C ASP A 50 -19.67 -2.07 2.35
N ARG A 51 -18.95 -2.82 1.53
CA ARG A 51 -19.53 -3.50 0.38
C ARG A 51 -20.47 -4.62 0.80
N ALA A 52 -20.07 -5.44 1.78
CA ALA A 52 -20.88 -6.54 2.29
C ALA A 52 -22.22 -6.02 2.86
N LEU A 53 -22.19 -4.92 3.63
CA LEU A 53 -23.41 -4.26 4.12
C LEU A 53 -24.33 -3.79 2.97
N LYS A 54 -23.78 -3.17 1.93
CA LYS A 54 -24.55 -2.71 0.76
C LYS A 54 -25.18 -3.84 -0.03
N GLU A 55 -24.52 -4.99 -0.09
CA GLU A 55 -24.97 -6.17 -0.85
C GLU A 55 -25.78 -7.16 0.00
N GLY A 56 -25.98 -6.90 1.30
CA GLY A 56 -26.68 -7.80 2.21
C GLY A 56 -25.95 -9.13 2.44
N ILE A 57 -24.61 -9.10 2.40
CA ILE A 57 -23.74 -10.27 2.57
C ILE A 57 -23.20 -10.29 4.00
N GLY A 58 -23.25 -11.46 4.65
CA GLY A 58 -22.71 -11.68 5.98
C GLY A 58 -23.75 -12.23 6.95
N GLN A 59 -23.38 -12.28 8.23
CA GLN A 59 -24.26 -12.69 9.33
C GLN A 59 -23.98 -11.80 10.54
N ASP A 60 -25.05 -11.30 11.16
CA ASP A 60 -24.96 -10.62 12.45
C ASP A 60 -24.70 -11.66 13.55
N ILE A 61 -23.75 -11.36 14.43
CA ILE A 61 -23.38 -12.20 15.57
C ILE A 61 -23.66 -11.40 16.84
N ASP A 62 -24.47 -11.96 17.74
CA ASP A 62 -24.72 -11.39 19.06
C ASP A 62 -23.48 -11.56 19.96
N PHE A 63 -23.19 -10.55 20.77
CA PHE A 63 -22.05 -10.50 21.69
C PHE A 63 -22.47 -10.55 23.16
#